data_AF-A0A2N3DJ20-F1
#
_entry.id   AF-A0A2N3DJ20-F1
#
_cell.length_a   1.000
_cell.length_b   1.000
_cell.length_c   1.000
_cell.angle_alpha   90.00
_cell.angle_beta   90.00
_cell.angle_gamma   90.00
#
_symmetry.space_group_name_H-M   'P 1'
#
loop_
_entity.id
_entity.type
_entity.pdbx_description
1 polymer ?
#
loop_
_entity_poly.entity_id
_entity_poly.type
_entity_poly.pdbx_seq_one_letter_code
_entity_poly.pdbx_strand_id
1 'polypeptide(L)' 'DRMWNQLSSNAALAGTKKTLVPSGKVTRLLATGFASQAEASRACAALKRDGQACLVAGQR' A
#
# COMPACT_ATOMS: atom_id res chain seq x y z
N ASP A 1 -4.26 11.92 -5.32
CA ASP A 1 -5.30 11.34 -4.42
C ASP A 1 -6.07 10.18 -5.02
N ARG A 2 -6.49 10.26 -6.29
CA ARG A 2 -7.24 9.21 -7.02
C ARG A 2 -6.82 7.77 -6.71
N MET A 3 -5.53 7.46 -6.77
CA MET A 3 -5.03 6.10 -6.51
C MET A 3 -5.32 5.63 -5.08
N TRP A 4 -5.17 6.50 -4.06
CA TRP A 4 -5.55 6.13 -2.69
C TRP A 4 -7.04 5.86 -2.60
N ASN A 5 -7.88 6.75 -3.14
CA ASN A 5 -9.33 6.62 -3.06
C ASN A 5 -9.85 5.34 -3.73
N GLN A 6 -9.16 4.85 -4.77
CA GLN A 6 -9.48 3.59 -5.43
C GLN A 6 -9.07 2.37 -4.62
N LEU A 7 -8.00 2.47 -3.82
CA LEU A 7 -7.44 1.35 -3.07
C LEU A 7 -7.98 1.26 -1.64
N SER A 8 -8.25 2.39 -0.99
CA SER A 8 -8.52 2.48 0.45
C SER A 8 -9.83 1.82 0.89
N SER A 9 -10.73 1.53 -0.05
CA SER A 9 -11.95 0.75 0.20
C SER A 9 -11.68 -0.75 0.34
N ASN A 10 -10.51 -1.24 -0.07
CA ASN A 10 -10.13 -2.62 0.09
C ASN A 10 -9.95 -2.95 1.57
N ALA A 11 -10.67 -3.97 2.06
CA ALA A 11 -10.61 -4.39 3.46
C ALA A 11 -9.19 -4.76 3.91
N ALA A 12 -8.31 -5.16 3.00
CA ALA A 12 -6.92 -5.48 3.30
C ALA A 12 -6.07 -4.25 3.68
N LEU A 13 -6.57 -3.03 3.46
CA LEU A 13 -5.96 -1.78 3.88
C LEU A 13 -6.62 -1.15 5.11
N ALA A 14 -7.58 -1.83 5.74
CA ALA A 14 -8.26 -1.32 6.94
C ALA A 14 -7.25 -0.99 8.05
N GLY A 15 -7.41 0.17 8.69
CA GLY A 15 -6.51 0.66 9.74
C GLY A 15 -5.17 1.20 9.25
N THR A 16 -4.87 1.11 7.94
CA THR A 16 -3.67 1.71 7.37
C THR A 16 -3.89 3.18 7.02
N LYS A 17 -2.80 3.89 6.80
CA LYS A 17 -2.78 5.31 6.43
C LYS A 17 -1.97 5.54 5.16
N LYS A 18 -2.44 6.49 4.35
CA LYS A 18 -1.74 6.96 3.17
C LYS A 18 -0.47 7.70 3.57
N THR A 19 0.64 7.35 2.95
CA THR A 19 1.91 8.10 3.05
C THR A 19 2.45 8.35 1.66
N LEU A 20 2.79 9.61 1.37
CA LEU A 20 3.43 9.99 0.11
C LEU A 20 4.92 10.21 0.36
N VAL A 21 5.75 9.49 -0.39
CA VAL A 21 7.20 9.57 -0.27
C VAL A 21 7.78 10.08 -1.60
N PRO A 22 8.40 11.27 -1.62
CA PRO A 22 9.13 11.76 -2.79
C PRO A 22 10.22 10.76 -3.20
N SER A 23 10.37 10.50 -4.50
CA SER A 23 11.34 9.53 -5.02
C SER A 23 11.82 9.94 -6.41
N GLY A 24 12.71 10.93 -6.44
CA GLY A 24 13.19 11.54 -7.67
C GLY A 24 12.06 12.26 -8.40
N LYS A 25 11.77 11.83 -9.63
CA LYS A 25 10.73 12.45 -10.48
C LYS A 25 9.31 11.96 -10.19
N VAL A 26 9.14 11.00 -9.29
CA VAL A 26 7.84 10.42 -8.94
C VAL A 26 7.61 10.47 -7.44
N THR A 27 6.33 10.45 -7.04
CA THR A 27 5.92 10.28 -5.66
C THR A 27 5.38 8.87 -5.47
N ARG A 28 5.98 8.11 -4.56
CA ARG A 28 5.47 6.80 -4.17
C ARG A 28 4.32 6.98 -3.19
N LEU A 29 3.26 6.22 -3.39
CA LEU A 29 2.16 6.10 -2.44
C LEU A 29 2.34 4.80 -1.67
N LEU A 30 2.40 4.91 -0.35
CA LEU A 30 2.52 3.79 0.57
C LEU A 30 1.28 3.71 1.46
N ALA A 31 0.83 2.49 1.73
CA ALA A 31 -0.01 2.21 2.88
C ALA A 31 0.93 1.87 4.06
N THR A 32 0.85 2.62 5.15
CA THR A 32 1.67 2.42 6.36
C THR A 32 0.79 2.13 7.57
N GLY A 33 1.38 1.59 8.64
CA GLY A 33 0.68 1.22 9.87
C GLY A 33 0.38 -0.26 10.05
N PHE A 34 0.86 -1.12 9.15
CA PHE A 34 0.82 -2.59 9.36
C PHE A 34 1.64 -2.98 10.60
N ALA A 35 1.16 -3.96 11.37
CA ALA A 35 1.85 -4.46 12.56
C ALA A 35 3.09 -5.31 12.22
N SER A 36 3.16 -5.85 11.00
CA SER A 36 4.29 -6.66 10.55
C SER A 36 4.45 -6.65 9.03
N GLN A 37 5.64 -7.04 8.55
CA GLN A 37 5.88 -7.30 7.13
C GLN A 37 4.95 -8.41 6.58
N ALA A 38 4.63 -9.41 7.40
CA ALA A 38 3.72 -10.49 6.98
C ALA A 38 2.31 -9.97 6.71
N GLU A 39 1.82 -9.03 7.53
CA GLU A 39 0.52 -8.38 7.31
C GLU A 39 0.53 -7.51 6.05
N ALA A 40 1.57 -6.70 5.85
CA ALA A 40 1.75 -5.94 4.62
C ALA A 40 1.79 -6.84 3.39
N SER A 41 2.42 -8.01 3.48
CA SER A 41 2.49 -9.00 2.40
C SER A 41 1.13 -9.61 2.08
N ARG A 42 0.32 -9.94 3.10
CA ARG A 42 -1.06 -10.41 2.91
C ARG A 42 -1.92 -9.34 2.25
N ALA A 43 -1.81 -8.10 2.68
CA ALA A 43 -2.54 -6.99 2.07
C ALA A 43 -2.13 -6.79 0.61
N CYS A 44 -0.84 -6.85 0.33
CA CYS A 44 -0.31 -6.74 -1.01
C CYS A 44 -0.78 -7.85 -1.94
N ALA A 45 -0.86 -9.09 -1.44
CA ALA A 45 -1.41 -10.21 -2.20
C ALA A 45 -2.91 -10.03 -2.50
N ALA A 46 -3.68 -9.47 -1.56
CA ALA A 46 -5.09 -9.16 -1.81
C ALA A 46 -5.26 -8.12 -2.93
N LEU A 47 -4.50 -7.03 -2.89
CA LEU A 47 -4.51 -6.02 -3.94
C LEU A 47 -4.15 -6.60 -5.32
N LYS A 48 -3.15 -7.49 -5.39
CA LYS A 48 -2.76 -8.16 -6.64
C LYS A 48 -3.88 -9.03 -7.21
N ARG A 49 -4.63 -9.75 -6.37
CA ARG A 49 -5.80 -10.54 -6.81
C ARG A 49 -6.88 -9.64 -7.42
N ASP A 50 -7.01 -8.41 -6.93
CA ASP A 50 -7.95 -7.41 -7.43
C ASP A 50 -7.37 -6.57 -8.60
N GLY A 51 -6.28 -7.05 -9.21
CA GLY A 51 -5.67 -6.45 -10.40
C GLY A 51 -4.75 -5.25 -10.13
N GLN A 52 -4.47 -4.94 -8.87
CA GLN A 52 -3.64 -3.79 -8.50
C GLN A 52 -2.17 -4.19 -8.37
N ALA A 53 -1.28 -3.43 -9.02
CA ALA A 53 0.16 -3.58 -8.82
C ALA A 53 0.53 -3.21 -7.38
N CYS A 54 1.23 -4.11 -6.68
CA CYS A 54 1.66 -3.88 -5.31
C CYS A 54 3.06 -4.46 -5.04
N LEU A 55 3.83 -3.72 -4.23
CA LEU A 55 5.15 -4.09 -3.73
C LEU A 55 5.23 -3.80 -2.23
N VAL A 56 5.74 -4.76 -1.45
CA VAL A 56 6.04 -4.51 -0.03
C VAL A 56 7.40 -3.84 0.05
N ALA A 57 7.43 -2.60 0.50
CA ALA A 57 8.68 -1.89 0.74
C ALA A 57 9.27 -2.33 2.09
N GLY A 58 10.41 -3.03 2.06
CA GLY A 58 11.26 -3.19 3.23
C GLY A 58 12.06 -1.89 3.46
N GLN A 59 12.22 -1.48 4.72
CA GLN A 59 13.13 -0.38 5.08
C GLN A 59 14.57 -0.84 4.89
N ARG A 60 15.12 -0.70 3.68
CA ARG A 60 16.57 -0.61 3.46
C ARG A 60 16.83 0.46 2.41
#